data_AF-A0A4R0YGG2-F1
#
_entry.id   AF-A0A4R0YGG2-F1
#
_cell.length_a   1.000
_cell.length_b   1.000
_cell.length_c   1.000
_cell.angle_alpha   90.00
_cell.angle_beta   90.00
_cell.angle_gamma   90.00
#
_symmetry.space_group_name_H-M   'P 1'
#
loop_
_entity.id
_entity.type
_entity.pdbx_description
1 polymer ?
#
loop_
_entity_poly.entity_id
_entity_poly.type
_entity_poly.pdbx_seq_one_letter_code
_entity_poly.pdbx_strand_id
1 'polypeptide(L)'
;MRRSCWRRTRVRKPSLSRRRNLRHRGQEEHRLPDGSLIPQISGPGGFPALVLNADFRPLSYFPLSVWSWQDAVKAVVLDRVSVLSEYETEVRSPSFALRLPSVIALREYIPAARRPAFTRFNVFLRDSFECQYCGEDLPAQDLTFDHVIPRSRGGRTSWENVVAACGPCNLRKADKLPRECHMTPRHMPRQPTSWELQENGRSFPPNHLHESWRDYLYWDSELDEG
;
A
#
# COMPACT_ATOMS: atom_id res chain seq x y z
N MET A 1 18.77 -56.57 -31.66
CA MET A 1 17.29 -56.50 -31.52
C MET A 1 17.01 -55.95 -30.12
N ARG A 2 16.31 -54.86 -29.82
CA ARG A 2 15.46 -53.89 -30.53
C ARG A 2 15.65 -52.51 -29.86
N ARG A 3 15.48 -51.45 -30.65
CA ARG A 3 15.46 -50.03 -30.24
C ARG A 3 14.02 -49.62 -29.86
N SER A 4 13.87 -48.68 -28.93
CA SER A 4 12.66 -47.87 -28.72
C SER A 4 13.11 -46.56 -28.05
N CYS A 5 13.40 -45.46 -28.76
CA CYS A 5 12.55 -44.61 -29.59
C CYS A 5 11.41 -43.93 -28.80
N TRP A 6 11.74 -42.90 -28.03
CA TRP A 6 10.79 -41.87 -27.63
C TRP A 6 11.06 -40.59 -28.43
N ARG A 7 10.07 -40.18 -29.23
CA ARG A 7 10.12 -39.05 -30.15
C ARG A 7 10.01 -37.74 -29.36
N ARG A 8 11.04 -36.90 -29.44
CA ARG A 8 10.95 -35.45 -29.12
C ARG A 8 10.06 -34.77 -30.16
N THR A 9 8.92 -34.25 -29.74
CA THR A 9 8.15 -33.27 -30.52
C THR A 9 8.90 -31.94 -30.54
N ARG A 10 9.40 -31.54 -31.72
CA ARG A 10 9.94 -30.20 -31.99
C ARG A 10 8.80 -29.19 -32.03
N VAL A 11 8.75 -28.29 -31.05
CA VAL A 11 7.98 -27.05 -31.19
C VAL A 11 8.76 -26.12 -32.13
N ARG A 12 8.09 -25.66 -33.20
CA ARG A 12 8.66 -24.80 -34.25
C ARG A 12 8.93 -23.39 -33.69
N LYS A 13 10.13 -22.85 -33.93
CA LYS A 13 10.45 -21.43 -33.70
C LYS A 13 9.84 -20.57 -34.82
N PRO A 14 9.12 -19.47 -34.53
CA PRO A 14 8.77 -18.50 -35.55
C PRO A 14 9.99 -17.69 -35.97
N SER A 15 10.03 -17.37 -37.26
CA SER A 15 11.09 -16.70 -38.00
C SER A 15 11.33 -15.24 -37.57
N LEU A 16 12.61 -14.90 -37.42
CA LEU A 16 13.12 -13.52 -37.39
C LEU A 16 13.08 -12.92 -38.80
N SER A 17 12.11 -12.06 -39.10
CA SER A 17 12.32 -10.97 -40.06
C SER A 17 11.19 -9.93 -39.99
N ARG A 18 11.49 -8.75 -39.43
CA ARG A 18 11.34 -7.44 -40.06
C ARG A 18 11.53 -6.35 -39.00
N ARG A 19 12.70 -5.73 -39.02
CA ARG A 19 12.92 -4.40 -38.44
C ARG A 19 12.11 -3.40 -39.27
N ARG A 20 11.26 -2.60 -38.63
CA ARG A 20 10.92 -1.22 -39.03
C ARG A 20 10.71 -0.37 -37.78
N ASN A 21 11.17 0.86 -37.89
CA ASN A 21 11.55 1.80 -36.83
C ASN A 21 10.39 2.42 -36.03
N LEU A 22 10.75 2.76 -34.78
CA LEU A 22 10.32 3.87 -33.91
C LEU A 22 8.89 4.41 -34.06
N ARG A 23 8.11 4.29 -32.98
CA ARG A 23 7.57 5.44 -32.24
C ARG A 23 7.59 5.12 -30.75
N HIS A 24 8.11 6.05 -29.95
CA HIS A 24 7.98 6.05 -28.49
C HIS A 24 6.50 5.84 -28.14
N ARG A 25 6.16 4.65 -27.61
CA ARG A 25 4.93 4.49 -26.85
C ARG A 25 5.19 5.08 -25.48
N GLY A 26 4.44 6.13 -25.15
CA GLY A 26 4.45 6.78 -23.85
C GLY A 26 4.29 5.74 -22.76
N GLN A 27 5.01 5.98 -21.67
CA GLN A 27 4.82 5.31 -20.39
C GLN A 27 3.34 5.44 -20.03
N GLU A 28 2.61 4.33 -19.98
CA GLU A 28 1.28 4.31 -19.38
C GLU A 28 1.47 4.54 -17.88
N GLU A 29 0.91 5.63 -17.37
CA GLU A 29 0.95 6.02 -15.96
C GLU A 29 0.05 5.09 -15.14
N HIS A 30 0.63 4.21 -14.31
CA HIS A 30 -0.14 3.36 -13.40
C HIS A 30 -0.60 4.17 -12.18
N ARG A 31 -1.93 4.33 -12.01
CA ARG A 31 -2.56 4.95 -10.83
C ARG A 31 -2.83 3.91 -9.73
N LEU A 32 -2.99 4.40 -8.49
CA LEU A 32 -3.63 3.61 -7.43
C LEU A 32 -5.12 3.46 -7.73
N PRO A 33 -5.78 2.48 -7.07
CA PRO A 33 -7.24 2.36 -7.07
C PRO A 33 -7.97 3.57 -6.44
N ASP A 34 -7.30 4.63 -6.02
CA ASP A 34 -7.96 5.79 -5.41
C ASP A 34 -7.81 7.07 -6.25
N GLY A 35 -7.23 6.97 -7.44
CA GLY A 35 -7.37 7.99 -8.49
C GLY A 35 -6.49 9.20 -8.20
N SER A 36 -6.07 9.33 -6.93
CA SER A 36 -4.75 9.73 -6.54
C SER A 36 -3.76 9.13 -7.52
N LEU A 37 -2.82 9.98 -7.92
CA LEU A 37 -1.51 9.46 -8.22
C LEU A 37 -1.15 8.54 -7.03
N ILE A 38 -0.61 7.32 -7.30
CA ILE A 38 0.31 6.70 -6.32
C ILE A 38 1.08 7.86 -5.75
N PRO A 39 1.10 8.13 -4.40
CA PRO A 39 1.92 9.21 -3.89
C PRO A 39 3.25 8.91 -4.52
N GLN A 40 3.58 9.73 -5.54
CA GLN A 40 4.68 9.36 -6.38
C GLN A 40 5.78 9.26 -5.33
N ILE A 41 6.66 8.29 -5.47
CA ILE A 41 7.93 8.44 -4.80
C ILE A 41 8.56 9.65 -5.52
N SER A 42 8.00 10.84 -5.31
CA SER A 42 8.25 12.10 -5.99
C SER A 42 9.12 12.87 -5.02
N GLY A 43 10.29 12.30 -4.79
CA GLY A 43 11.48 13.06 -5.14
C GLY A 43 11.87 12.72 -6.58
N PRO A 44 12.56 13.61 -7.30
CA PRO A 44 13.11 13.27 -8.61
C PRO A 44 14.12 12.10 -8.46
N GLY A 45 13.72 10.88 -8.82
CA GLY A 45 14.55 9.66 -8.84
C GLY A 45 13.85 8.46 -8.19
N GLY A 46 13.69 7.36 -8.94
CA GLY A 46 12.94 6.15 -8.55
C GLY A 46 13.59 5.27 -7.49
N PHE A 47 14.05 5.86 -6.37
CA PHE A 47 14.82 5.19 -5.33
C PHE A 47 14.25 5.48 -3.92
N PRO A 48 13.02 5.03 -3.60
CA PRO A 48 12.47 5.23 -2.25
C PRO A 48 13.33 4.55 -1.18
N ALA A 49 13.38 5.10 0.03
CA ALA A 49 13.93 4.38 1.18
C ALA A 49 12.79 3.90 2.08
N LEU A 50 12.75 2.60 2.40
CA LEU A 50 11.88 2.08 3.47
C LEU A 50 12.37 2.60 4.82
N VAL A 51 11.46 3.17 5.60
CA VAL A 51 11.75 3.74 6.91
C VAL A 51 11.19 2.83 7.99
N LEU A 52 12.10 2.31 8.79
CA LEU A 52 11.81 1.52 9.96
C LEU A 52 11.99 2.36 11.22
N ASN A 53 11.21 2.02 12.24
CA ASN A 53 11.41 2.51 13.57
C ASN A 53 12.65 1.84 14.21
N ALA A 54 13.02 2.26 15.42
CA ALA A 54 14.21 1.73 16.12
C ALA A 54 14.10 0.24 16.50
N ASP A 55 12.90 -0.34 16.44
CA ASP A 55 12.63 -1.78 16.61
C ASP A 55 12.62 -2.55 15.27
N PHE A 56 13.09 -1.93 14.19
CA PHE A 56 13.17 -2.49 12.84
C PHE A 56 11.81 -2.82 12.20
N ARG A 57 10.72 -2.24 12.68
CA ARG A 57 9.39 -2.35 12.08
C ARG A 57 8.99 -1.07 11.34
N PRO A 58 8.26 -1.14 10.21
CA PRO A 58 7.71 0.05 9.57
C PRO A 58 6.82 0.86 10.54
N LEU A 59 6.89 2.19 10.47
CA LEU A 59 6.02 3.07 11.26
C LEU A 59 4.53 2.95 10.85
N SER A 60 4.29 2.52 9.62
CA SER A 60 2.99 2.26 9.01
C SER A 60 3.19 1.29 7.85
N TYR A 61 2.30 0.30 7.72
CA TYR A 61 2.27 -0.65 6.60
C TYR A 61 1.40 -0.17 5.44
N PHE A 62 0.43 0.71 5.70
CA PHE A 62 -0.43 1.27 4.66
C PHE A 62 -0.85 2.72 5.01
N PRO A 63 -0.35 3.75 4.28
CA PRO A 63 0.71 3.64 3.30
C PRO A 63 2.01 3.18 3.96
N LEU A 64 2.83 2.45 3.22
CA LEU A 64 4.13 2.01 3.70
C LEU A 64 4.99 3.24 4.01
N SER A 65 5.69 3.21 5.15
CA SER A 65 6.55 4.32 5.58
C SER A 65 7.79 4.42 4.70
N VAL A 66 7.72 5.25 3.66
CA VAL A 66 8.80 5.47 2.70
C VAL A 66 9.21 6.92 2.63
N TRP A 67 10.50 7.19 2.45
CA TRP A 67 11.05 8.51 2.19
C TRP A 67 11.59 8.61 0.76
N SER A 68 11.64 9.84 0.25
CA SER A 68 12.41 10.13 -0.96
C SER A 68 13.90 9.85 -0.71
N TRP A 69 14.66 9.51 -1.76
CA TRP A 69 16.11 9.33 -1.59
C TRP A 69 16.79 10.60 -1.06
N GLN A 70 16.27 11.79 -1.40
CA GLN A 70 16.80 13.06 -0.91
C GLN A 70 16.64 13.19 0.60
N ASP A 71 15.46 12.89 1.13
CA ASP A 71 15.20 12.94 2.57
C ASP A 71 16.00 11.87 3.31
N ALA A 72 16.14 10.68 2.73
CA ALA A 72 16.93 9.61 3.28
C ALA A 72 18.43 9.99 3.34
N VAL A 73 19.01 10.50 2.25
CA VAL A 73 20.38 11.01 2.22
C VAL A 73 20.58 12.14 3.24
N LYS A 74 19.64 13.09 3.32
CA LYS A 74 19.68 14.16 4.32
C LYS A 74 19.72 13.61 5.74
N ALA A 75 18.91 12.61 6.05
CA ALA A 75 18.88 11.99 7.37
C ALA A 75 20.16 11.20 7.69
N VAL A 76 20.76 10.54 6.69
CA VAL A 76 22.06 9.86 6.82
C VAL A 76 23.17 10.87 7.11
N VAL A 77 23.25 11.96 6.34
CA VAL A 77 24.26 13.01 6.54
C VAL A 77 24.11 13.71 7.90
N LEU A 78 22.88 13.85 8.39
CA LEU A 78 22.58 14.39 9.73
C LEU A 78 22.72 13.37 10.86
N ASP A 79 23.19 12.14 10.57
CA ASP A 79 23.36 11.03 11.51
C ASP A 79 22.08 10.67 12.30
N ARG A 80 20.90 10.82 11.69
CA ARG A 80 19.61 10.56 12.36
C ARG A 80 19.08 9.14 12.16
N VAL A 81 19.68 8.40 11.24
CA VAL A 81 19.23 7.05 10.84
C VAL A 81 20.42 6.13 10.64
N SER A 82 20.20 4.83 10.85
CA SER A 82 21.12 3.77 10.44
C SER A 82 20.72 3.27 9.06
N VAL A 83 21.69 3.16 8.14
CA VAL A 83 21.48 2.54 6.83
C VAL A 83 21.58 1.01 6.98
N LEU A 84 20.54 0.29 6.57
CA LEU A 84 20.50 -1.17 6.64
C LEU A 84 20.68 -1.83 5.28
N SER A 85 20.30 -1.13 4.21
CA SER A 85 20.48 -1.58 2.84
C SER A 85 20.60 -0.39 1.91
N GLU A 86 21.30 -0.57 0.80
CA GLU A 86 21.63 0.47 -0.17
C GLU A 86 21.19 0.03 -1.57
N TYR A 87 21.05 0.99 -2.48
CA TYR A 87 20.98 0.80 -3.92
C TYR A 87 22.40 0.76 -4.50
N GLU A 88 22.55 0.26 -5.73
CA GLU A 88 23.80 0.38 -6.51
C GLU A 88 24.04 1.82 -7.02
N THR A 89 23.00 2.65 -7.04
CA THR A 89 23.10 4.05 -7.46
C THR A 89 23.72 4.90 -6.36
N GLU A 90 24.60 5.83 -6.74
CA GLU A 90 25.36 6.67 -5.83
C GLU A 90 25.16 8.15 -6.16
N VAL A 91 25.13 8.98 -5.12
CA VAL A 91 25.19 10.44 -5.24
C VAL A 91 26.57 10.95 -4.86
N ARG A 92 27.05 11.97 -5.58
CA ARG A 92 28.40 12.50 -5.42
C ARG A 92 28.41 14.01 -5.27
N SER A 93 29.35 14.50 -4.48
CA SER A 93 29.87 15.86 -4.48
C SER A 93 31.38 15.80 -4.78
N PRO A 94 32.05 16.94 -5.00
CA PRO A 94 33.50 16.96 -5.21
C PRO A 94 34.33 16.30 -4.10
N SER A 95 33.82 16.25 -2.87
CA SER A 95 34.53 15.73 -1.69
C SER A 95 33.83 14.55 -1.01
N PHE A 96 32.71 14.07 -1.55
CA PHE A 96 31.85 13.09 -0.88
C PHE A 96 31.14 12.19 -1.88
N ALA A 97 30.97 10.92 -1.55
CA ALA A 97 30.19 9.97 -2.32
C ALA A 97 29.39 9.09 -1.35
N LEU A 98 28.13 8.81 -1.68
CA LEU A 98 27.22 8.04 -0.84
C LEU A 98 26.28 7.21 -1.70
N ARG A 99 26.25 5.89 -1.46
CA ARG A 99 25.26 5.01 -2.07
C ARG A 99 23.88 5.36 -1.55
N LEU A 100 22.89 5.39 -2.44
CA LEU A 100 21.54 5.75 -2.05
C LEU A 100 20.99 4.69 -1.08
N PRO A 101 20.44 5.07 0.08
CA PRO A 101 19.86 4.11 1.01
C PRO A 101 18.55 3.54 0.45
N SER A 102 18.37 2.22 0.54
CA SER A 102 17.11 1.54 0.22
C SER A 102 16.32 1.15 1.47
N VAL A 103 16.98 0.90 2.59
CA VAL A 103 16.33 0.67 3.90
C VAL A 103 17.08 1.44 4.98
N ILE A 104 16.35 2.20 5.78
CA ILE A 104 16.87 2.96 6.92
C ILE A 104 16.07 2.67 8.18
N ALA A 105 16.73 2.69 9.34
CA ALA A 105 16.09 2.64 10.65
C ALA A 105 16.34 3.92 11.43
N LEU A 106 15.29 4.45 12.06
CA LEU A 106 15.41 5.55 12.99
C LEU A 106 16.29 5.16 14.18
N ARG A 107 17.12 6.09 14.65
CA ARG A 107 17.94 5.87 15.85
C ARG A 107 17.14 5.93 17.15
N GLU A 108 16.02 6.67 17.13
CA GLU A 108 15.13 6.82 18.29
C GLU A 108 13.79 6.15 18.02
N TYR A 109 13.26 5.49 19.05
CA TYR A 109 11.97 4.83 18.97
C TYR A 109 10.83 5.85 18.96
N ILE A 110 10.02 5.82 17.90
CA ILE A 110 8.78 6.59 17.82
C ILE A 110 7.63 5.70 18.30
N PRO A 111 6.95 6.04 19.42
CA PRO A 111 5.80 5.29 19.88
C PRO A 111 4.64 5.44 18.89
N ALA A 112 4.01 4.32 18.53
CA ALA A 112 2.77 4.35 17.76
C ALA A 112 1.69 5.13 18.53
N ALA A 113 0.88 5.91 17.80
CA ALA A 113 -0.24 6.61 18.40
C ALA A 113 -1.16 5.60 19.10
N ARG A 114 -1.54 5.86 20.36
CA ARG A 114 -2.41 4.94 21.13
C ARG A 114 -3.81 4.79 20.51
N ARG A 115 -4.25 5.78 19.73
CA ARG A 115 -5.57 5.80 19.08
C ARG A 115 -5.44 6.29 17.65
N PRO A 116 -5.98 5.55 16.67
CA PRO A 116 -6.00 5.99 15.29
C PRO A 116 -6.79 7.29 15.08
N ALA A 117 -6.25 8.17 14.25
CA ALA A 117 -6.94 9.37 13.80
C ALA A 117 -8.17 8.98 12.94
N PHE A 118 -9.29 9.66 13.16
CA PHE A 118 -10.49 9.48 12.34
C PHE A 118 -10.31 10.18 10.98
N THR A 119 -9.92 9.42 9.96
CA THR A 119 -9.70 9.91 8.59
C THR A 119 -10.43 9.02 7.59
N ARG A 120 -10.68 9.53 6.38
CA ARG A 120 -11.26 8.74 5.28
C ARG A 120 -10.53 7.44 5.04
N PHE A 121 -9.23 7.57 4.90
CA PHE A 121 -8.34 6.45 4.70
C PHE A 121 -8.43 5.41 5.82
N ASN A 122 -8.37 5.81 7.10
CA ASN A 122 -8.38 4.85 8.20
C ASN A 122 -9.74 4.15 8.36
N VAL A 123 -10.85 4.80 8.01
CA VAL A 123 -12.17 4.14 7.98
C VAL A 123 -12.22 3.11 6.84
N PHE A 124 -11.70 3.44 5.66
CA PHE A 124 -11.66 2.49 4.55
C PHE A 124 -10.73 1.32 4.84
N LEU A 125 -9.57 1.58 5.45
CA LEU A 125 -8.63 0.54 5.87
C LEU A 125 -9.22 -0.36 6.97
N ARG A 126 -9.96 0.21 7.93
CA ARG A 126 -10.71 -0.57 8.93
C ARG A 126 -11.72 -1.50 8.24
N ASP A 127 -12.40 -1.00 7.23
CA ASP A 127 -13.43 -1.70 6.47
C ASP A 127 -12.83 -2.50 5.29
N SER A 128 -11.50 -2.69 5.25
CA SER A 128 -10.76 -3.45 4.22
C SER A 128 -11.03 -3.03 2.78
N PHE A 129 -11.35 -1.75 2.55
CA PHE A 129 -11.79 -1.23 1.26
C PHE A 129 -13.04 -1.94 0.69
N GLU A 130 -13.83 -2.57 1.56
CA GLU A 130 -15.09 -3.25 1.22
C GLU A 130 -16.27 -2.32 1.54
N CYS A 131 -17.22 -2.20 0.61
CA CYS A 131 -18.51 -1.56 0.90
C CYS A 131 -19.26 -2.35 1.98
N GLN A 132 -19.49 -1.72 3.14
CA GLN A 132 -20.11 -2.38 4.28
C GLN A 132 -21.59 -2.77 4.07
N TYR A 133 -22.20 -2.41 2.93
CA TYR A 133 -23.59 -2.77 2.61
C TYR A 133 -23.71 -3.92 1.60
N CYS A 134 -22.92 -3.91 0.52
CA CYS A 134 -22.98 -4.95 -0.51
C CYS A 134 -21.84 -5.96 -0.42
N GLY A 135 -20.76 -5.65 0.31
CA GLY A 135 -19.58 -6.49 0.42
C GLY A 135 -18.66 -6.44 -0.80
N GLU A 136 -18.79 -5.42 -1.65
CA GLU A 136 -17.94 -5.26 -2.83
C GLU A 136 -16.62 -4.57 -2.46
N ASP A 137 -15.50 -5.22 -2.78
CA ASP A 137 -14.16 -4.65 -2.68
C ASP A 137 -13.98 -3.58 -3.75
N LEU A 138 -13.68 -2.36 -3.32
CA LEU A 138 -13.64 -1.22 -4.21
C LEU A 138 -12.34 -0.42 -4.11
N PRO A 139 -11.91 0.15 -5.24
CA PRO A 139 -10.91 1.20 -5.28
C PRO A 139 -11.30 2.36 -4.32
N ALA A 140 -10.36 2.93 -3.54
CA ALA A 140 -10.73 3.88 -2.47
C ALA A 140 -11.38 5.19 -2.98
N GLN A 141 -11.19 5.54 -4.25
CA GLN A 141 -11.87 6.65 -4.94
C GLN A 141 -13.37 6.42 -5.07
N ASP A 142 -13.77 5.15 -5.19
CA ASP A 142 -15.13 4.70 -5.47
C ASP A 142 -15.88 4.43 -4.16
N LEU A 143 -15.17 4.49 -3.03
CA LEU A 143 -15.72 4.46 -1.69
C LEU A 143 -16.05 5.86 -1.16
N THR A 144 -17.14 5.90 -0.42
CA THR A 144 -17.66 7.08 0.25
C THR A 144 -17.85 6.82 1.73
N PHE A 145 -17.88 7.91 2.50
CA PHE A 145 -18.39 7.86 3.87
C PHE A 145 -19.90 7.80 3.83
N ASP A 146 -20.45 6.83 4.54
CA ASP A 146 -21.86 6.81 4.91
C ASP A 146 -22.02 6.84 6.43
N HIS A 147 -22.97 7.65 6.89
CA HIS A 147 -23.36 7.72 8.29
C HIS A 147 -24.48 6.71 8.55
N VAL A 148 -24.21 5.66 9.32
CA VAL A 148 -25.18 4.59 9.64
C VAL A 148 -26.48 5.18 10.19
N ILE A 149 -26.38 6.08 11.16
CA ILE A 149 -27.43 7.04 11.52
C ILE A 149 -27.18 8.31 10.71
N PRO A 150 -28.07 8.70 9.78
CA PRO A 150 -27.88 9.89 8.96
C PRO A 150 -27.76 11.17 9.79
N ARG A 151 -27.00 12.15 9.29
CA ARG A 151 -26.83 13.45 9.97
C ARG A 151 -28.17 14.18 10.21
N SER A 152 -29.11 14.08 9.26
CA SER A 152 -30.47 14.62 9.40
C SER A 152 -31.28 13.98 10.54
N ARG A 153 -30.85 12.81 11.01
CA ARG A 153 -31.43 12.07 12.14
C ARG A 153 -30.57 12.16 13.41
N GLY A 154 -29.63 13.12 13.45
CA GLY A 154 -28.76 13.37 14.62
C GLY A 154 -27.50 12.51 14.69
N GLY A 155 -27.19 11.74 13.65
CA GLY A 155 -25.97 10.94 13.61
C GLY A 155 -24.70 11.79 13.55
N ARG A 156 -23.71 11.44 14.37
CA ARG A 156 -22.42 12.15 14.46
C ARG A 156 -21.41 11.55 13.49
N THR A 157 -20.44 12.37 13.07
CA THR A 157 -19.25 11.87 12.36
C THR A 157 -18.28 11.31 13.39
N SER A 158 -18.35 10.00 13.66
CA SER A 158 -17.46 9.30 14.57
C SER A 158 -17.20 7.87 14.11
N TRP A 159 -16.24 7.21 14.76
CA TRP A 159 -15.88 5.82 14.49
C TRP A 159 -17.06 4.86 14.61
N GLU A 160 -18.01 5.16 15.50
CA GLU A 160 -19.17 4.34 15.86
C GLU A 160 -20.39 4.60 14.96
N ASN A 161 -20.27 5.48 13.96
CA ASN A 161 -21.40 5.84 13.10
C ASN A 161 -21.03 6.00 11.62
N VAL A 162 -19.75 5.90 11.25
CA VAL A 162 -19.30 6.04 9.86
C VAL A 162 -18.70 4.74 9.35
N VAL A 163 -19.09 4.36 8.14
CA VAL A 163 -18.62 3.18 7.41
C VAL A 163 -18.25 3.51 5.96
N ALA A 164 -17.47 2.63 5.33
CA ALA A 164 -17.23 2.63 3.91
C ALA A 164 -18.47 2.16 3.14
N ALA A 165 -18.87 2.91 2.12
CA ALA A 165 -19.99 2.55 1.24
C ALA A 165 -19.68 2.91 -0.22
N CYS A 166 -20.06 2.04 -1.15
CA CYS A 166 -20.03 2.36 -2.57
C CYS A 166 -21.08 3.44 -2.90
N GLY A 167 -20.86 4.20 -3.97
CA GLY A 167 -21.80 5.24 -4.44
C GLY A 167 -23.26 4.75 -4.56
N PRO A 168 -23.53 3.60 -5.23
CA PRO A 168 -24.88 3.07 -5.35
C PRO A 168 -25.55 2.73 -4.01
N CYS A 169 -24.83 2.08 -3.08
CA CYS A 169 -25.39 1.74 -1.77
C CYS A 169 -25.63 3.00 -0.92
N ASN A 170 -24.68 3.94 -0.92
CA ASN A 170 -24.82 5.19 -0.19
C ASN A 170 -26.04 5.98 -0.68
N LEU A 171 -26.24 6.07 -2.01
CA LEU A 171 -27.41 6.72 -2.60
C LEU A 171 -28.73 5.99 -2.27
N ARG A 172 -28.74 4.65 -2.28
CA ARG A 172 -29.92 3.85 -1.94
C ARG A 172 -30.34 4.04 -0.47
N LYS A 173 -29.36 4.11 0.43
CA LYS A 173 -29.59 4.35 1.86
C LYS A 173 -30.06 5.79 2.11
N ALA A 174 -29.39 6.78 1.52
CA ALA A 174 -29.67 8.20 1.68
C ALA A 174 -29.83 8.59 3.17
N ASP A 175 -30.96 9.21 3.53
CA ASP A 175 -31.29 9.68 4.88
C ASP A 175 -32.12 8.69 5.71
N LYS A 176 -32.16 7.43 5.28
CA LYS A 176 -32.88 6.34 5.97
C LYS A 176 -32.00 5.67 7.02
N LEU A 177 -32.63 5.27 8.12
CA LEU A 177 -32.05 4.40 9.12
C LEU A 177 -31.91 2.96 8.57
N PRO A 178 -30.96 2.14 9.07
CA PRO A 178 -30.77 0.76 8.62
C PRO A 178 -32.06 -0.06 8.60
N ARG A 179 -32.93 0.13 9.59
CA ARG A 179 -34.24 -0.53 9.72
C ARG A 179 -35.26 -0.11 8.66
N GLU A 180 -35.14 1.08 8.08
CA GLU A 180 -36.08 1.63 7.10
C GLU A 180 -35.74 1.18 5.67
N CYS A 181 -34.47 0.86 5.39
CA CYS A 181 -34.00 0.45 4.07
C CYS A 181 -33.46 -0.99 4.03
N HIS A 182 -33.49 -1.71 5.15
CA HIS A 182 -32.90 -3.04 5.32
C HIS A 182 -31.42 -3.10 4.91
N MET A 183 -30.67 -2.04 5.21
CA MET A 183 -29.24 -1.93 4.94
C MET A 183 -28.49 -1.81 6.26
N THR A 184 -28.09 -2.96 6.81
CA THR A 184 -27.24 -3.01 8.00
C THR A 184 -25.79 -3.21 7.55
N PRO A 185 -24.83 -2.45 8.09
CA PRO A 185 -23.42 -2.69 7.84
C PRO A 185 -23.03 -4.13 8.18
N ARG A 186 -22.16 -4.74 7.38
CA ARG A 186 -21.60 -6.07 7.63
C ARG A 186 -20.87 -6.15 8.96
N HIS A 187 -20.10 -5.11 9.27
CA HIS A 187 -19.47 -4.92 10.57
C HIS A 187 -20.00 -3.68 11.26
N MET A 188 -20.31 -3.80 12.55
CA MET A 188 -20.73 -2.65 13.35
C MET A 188 -19.58 -1.65 13.46
N PRO A 189 -19.81 -0.37 13.14
CA PRO A 189 -18.76 0.65 13.20
C PRO A 189 -18.25 0.80 14.64
N ARG A 190 -16.92 0.77 14.79
CA ARG A 190 -16.22 1.04 16.04
C ARG A 190 -14.86 1.66 15.75
N GLN A 191 -14.23 2.20 16.79
CA GLN A 191 -12.83 2.64 16.70
C GLN A 191 -11.92 1.39 16.65
N PRO A 192 -11.04 1.27 15.64
CA PRO A 192 -10.03 0.22 15.63
C PRO A 192 -8.88 0.58 16.58
N THR A 193 -8.17 -0.43 17.05
CA THR A 193 -6.85 -0.23 17.65
C THR A 193 -5.82 0.09 16.57
N SER A 194 -4.70 0.70 16.96
CA SER A 194 -3.60 0.94 16.00
C SER A 194 -3.04 -0.35 15.43
N TRP A 195 -3.05 -1.44 16.21
CA TRP A 195 -2.62 -2.76 15.76
C TRP A 195 -3.57 -3.33 14.69
N GLU A 196 -4.89 -3.25 14.90
CA GLU A 196 -5.87 -3.73 13.90
C GLU A 196 -5.73 -3.01 12.55
N LEU A 197 -5.51 -1.69 12.55
CA LEU A 197 -5.26 -0.97 11.30
C LEU A 197 -3.93 -1.37 10.66
N GLN A 198 -2.90 -1.62 11.47
CA GLN A 198 -1.60 -2.03 10.98
C GLN A 198 -1.67 -3.40 10.30
N GLU A 199 -2.33 -4.37 10.95
CA GLU A 199 -2.58 -5.70 10.41
C GLU A 199 -3.42 -5.66 9.13
N ASN A 200 -4.52 -4.89 9.11
CA ASN A 200 -5.27 -4.68 7.88
C ASN A 200 -4.38 -4.11 6.76
N GLY A 201 -3.48 -3.19 7.10
CA GLY A 201 -2.53 -2.61 6.15
C GLY A 201 -1.55 -3.62 5.55
N ARG A 202 -1.17 -4.68 6.29
CA ARG A 202 -0.30 -5.76 5.77
C ARG A 202 -0.95 -6.54 4.63
N SER A 203 -2.28 -6.62 4.62
CA SER A 203 -3.06 -7.29 3.57
C SER A 203 -3.13 -6.49 2.26
N PHE A 204 -2.71 -5.22 2.26
CA PHE A 204 -2.71 -4.36 1.07
C PHE A 204 -1.29 -3.88 0.73
N PRO A 205 -0.38 -4.79 0.34
CA PRO A 205 0.99 -4.39 0.07
C PRO A 205 1.09 -3.47 -1.15
N PRO A 206 2.05 -2.51 -1.15
CA PRO A 206 2.30 -1.66 -2.30
C PRO A 206 2.57 -2.49 -3.58
N ASN A 207 2.06 -2.01 -4.73
CA ASN A 207 2.30 -2.62 -6.04
C ASN A 207 3.78 -2.70 -6.45
N HIS A 208 4.68 -1.99 -5.74
CA HIS A 208 6.11 -2.02 -5.95
C HIS A 208 6.85 -2.13 -4.61
N LEU A 209 7.56 -3.24 -4.43
CA LEU A 209 8.43 -3.48 -3.28
C LEU A 209 9.84 -3.74 -3.80
N HIS A 210 10.79 -2.93 -3.33
CA HIS A 210 12.20 -3.20 -3.59
C HIS A 210 12.60 -4.53 -2.91
N GLU A 211 13.51 -5.30 -3.50
CA GLU A 211 13.86 -6.63 -3.00
C GLU A 211 14.36 -6.62 -1.55
N SER A 212 15.14 -5.60 -1.19
CA SER A 212 15.67 -5.42 0.18
C SER A 212 14.59 -5.14 1.23
N TRP A 213 13.34 -4.87 0.83
CA TRP A 213 12.26 -4.59 1.77
C TRP A 213 11.57 -5.84 2.27
N ARG A 214 11.70 -6.97 1.55
CA ARG A 214 10.95 -8.21 1.84
C ARG A 214 11.21 -8.72 3.25
N ASP A 215 12.47 -8.68 3.68
CA ASP A 215 12.91 -9.13 5.01
C ASP A 215 12.31 -8.30 6.15
N TYR A 216 11.82 -7.09 5.87
CA TYR A 216 11.23 -6.20 6.88
C TYR A 216 9.69 -6.17 6.84
N LEU A 217 9.08 -6.68 5.76
CA LEU A 217 7.64 -6.65 5.55
C LEU A 217 6.96 -8.01 5.74
N TYR A 218 7.66 -9.11 5.40
CA TYR A 218 7.07 -10.46 5.30
C TYR A 218 7.82 -11.54 6.06
N TRP A 219 8.78 -11.18 6.92
CA TRP A 219 9.57 -12.18 7.64
C TRP A 219 8.73 -13.08 8.57
N ASP A 220 7.51 -12.67 8.95
CA ASP A 220 6.58 -13.52 9.70
C ASP A 220 5.82 -14.56 8.84
N SER A 221 5.98 -14.53 7.50
CA SER A 221 5.10 -15.27 6.57
C SER A 221 5.60 -16.65 6.12
N GLU A 222 6.84 -17.04 6.43
CA GLU A 222 7.34 -18.38 6.11
C GLU A 222 8.25 -18.92 7.22
N LEU A 223 7.63 -19.57 8.21
CA LEU A 223 8.19 -20.74 8.86
C LEU A 223 7.17 -21.88 8.71
N ASP A 224 6.76 -22.16 7.47
CA ASP A 224 6.15 -23.45 7.18
C ASP A 224 7.26 -24.50 7.33
N GLU A 225 7.17 -25.27 8.42
CA GLU A 225 8.05 -26.38 8.72
C GLU A 225 8.04 -27.36 7.53
N GLY A 226 9.23 -27.69 7.02
CA GLY A 226 9.43 -28.63 5.91
C GLY A 226 9.03 -30.07 6.22
#